data_AF-A0AAW6EBQ0-F1
#
_entry.id   AF-A0AAW6EBQ0-F1
#
_cell.length_a   1.000
_cell.length_b   1.000
_cell.length_c   1.000
_cell.angle_alpha   90.00
_cell.angle_beta   90.00
_cell.angle_gamma   90.00
#
_symmetry.space_group_name_H-M   'P 1'
#
loop_
_entity.id
_entity.type
_entity.pdbx_description
1 polymer ?
#
loop_
_entity_poly.entity_id
_entity_poly.type
_entity_poly.pdbx_seq_one_letter_code
_entity_poly.pdbx_strand_id
1 'polypeptide(L)'
;MSRYKSEQTAYNSLKKEYVPLWRLDTNTLTVTHFNTDTQIEESKTYHTDFIRYNLHFSDSHCPDRLRRLVNQGKIVEYLDDMEQKVSDAISRQVELWKKTDNYYQTALLAGDKKEITGLENCFENMAREIIFENMIYI
;
A
#
# COMPACT_ATOMS: atom_id res chain seq x y z
N MET A 1 -9.36 10.92 14.58
CA MET A 1 -9.80 12.08 13.77
C MET A 1 -9.04 11.99 12.46
N SER A 2 -9.73 11.88 11.31
CA SER A 2 -9.07 11.81 10.00
C SER A 2 -8.27 13.09 9.76
N ARG A 3 -6.96 12.93 9.52
CA ARG A 3 -5.98 14.03 9.40
C ARG A 3 -6.14 14.82 8.10
N TYR A 4 -6.51 14.14 7.01
CA TYR A 4 -6.70 14.75 5.70
C TYR A 4 -8.16 14.63 5.26
N LYS A 5 -8.69 15.73 4.74
CA LYS A 5 -10.06 15.85 4.22
C LYS A 5 -10.03 16.60 2.91
N SER A 6 -10.86 16.21 1.96
CA SER A 6 -11.01 16.93 0.71
C SER A 6 -11.70 18.27 0.93
N GLU A 7 -11.31 19.27 0.15
CA GLU A 7 -12.00 20.56 0.04
C GLU A 7 -13.37 20.43 -0.61
N GLN A 8 -13.51 19.46 -1.53
CA GLN A 8 -14.80 19.12 -2.11
C GLN A 8 -15.67 18.43 -1.04
N THR A 9 -16.87 18.97 -0.85
CA THR A 9 -17.87 18.46 0.08
C THR A 9 -19.17 18.16 -0.63
N ALA A 10 -19.91 17.18 -0.14
CA ALA A 10 -21.27 16.90 -0.57
C ALA A 10 -22.23 16.89 0.62
N TYR A 11 -23.49 17.20 0.35
CA TYR A 11 -24.51 17.13 1.38
C TYR A 11 -24.87 15.65 1.64
N ASN A 12 -24.76 15.25 2.91
CA ASN A 12 -25.19 13.94 3.37
C ASN A 12 -26.62 14.05 3.93
N SER A 13 -27.58 13.44 3.24
CA SER A 13 -29.00 13.51 3.59
C SER A 13 -29.33 12.83 4.92
N LEU A 14 -28.58 11.79 5.30
CA LEU A 14 -28.77 11.05 6.54
C LEU A 14 -28.27 11.83 7.76
N LYS A 15 -27.07 12.42 7.64
CA LYS A 15 -26.44 13.21 8.72
C LYS A 15 -26.92 14.67 8.74
N LYS A 16 -27.60 15.13 7.68
CA LYS A 16 -28.07 16.50 7.47
C LYS A 16 -26.95 17.53 7.57
N GLU A 17 -25.77 17.19 7.04
CA GLU A 17 -24.58 18.04 7.07
C GLU A 17 -23.76 17.89 5.78
N TYR A 18 -22.90 18.87 5.50
CA TYR A 18 -21.91 18.75 4.43
C TYR A 18 -20.71 17.94 4.92
N VAL A 19 -20.41 16.86 4.21
CA VAL A 19 -19.28 15.98 4.48
C VAL A 19 -18.24 16.09 3.37
N PRO A 20 -16.94 16.01 3.68
CA PRO A 20 -15.91 15.92 2.64
C PRO A 20 -16.06 14.62 1.86
N LEU A 21 -15.87 14.69 0.54
CA LEU A 21 -15.93 13.55 -0.37
C LEU A 21 -14.87 12.51 -0.08
N TRP A 22 -13.65 12.93 0.26
CA TRP A 22 -12.53 12.04 0.54
C TRP A 22 -11.92 12.36 1.91
N ARG A 23 -11.55 11.31 2.63
CA ARG A 23 -10.82 11.41 3.89
C ARG A 23 -9.72 10.35 3.92
N LEU A 24 -8.57 10.73 4.47
CA LEU A 24 -7.49 9.81 4.78
C LEU A 24 -7.15 9.93 6.26
N ASP A 25 -7.21 8.81 6.97
CA ASP A 25 -6.68 8.66 8.32
C ASP A 25 -5.36 7.89 8.25
N THR A 26 -4.24 8.59 8.50
CA THR A 26 -2.89 8.02 8.46
C THR A 26 -2.58 7.13 9.67
N ASN A 27 -3.37 7.20 10.75
CA ASN A 27 -3.16 6.35 11.93
C ASN A 27 -3.84 4.99 11.77
N THR A 28 -5.06 4.98 11.22
CA THR A 28 -5.81 3.74 10.95
C THR A 28 -5.58 3.20 9.56
N LEU A 29 -4.83 3.92 8.72
CA LEU A 29 -4.57 3.57 7.31
C LEU A 29 -5.87 3.38 6.52
N THR A 30 -6.86 4.22 6.83
CA THR A 30 -8.19 4.11 6.25
C THR A 30 -8.46 5.29 5.32
N VAL A 31 -8.83 4.99 4.09
CA VAL A 31 -9.41 5.96 3.16
C VAL A 31 -10.93 5.81 3.21
N THR A 32 -11.63 6.94 3.33
CA THR A 32 -13.09 7.00 3.27
C THR A 32 -13.50 7.85 2.07
N HIS A 33 -14.42 7.33 1.28
CA HIS A 33 -15.05 8.02 0.16
C HIS A 33 -16.55 8.14 0.43
N PHE A 34 -17.10 9.33 0.29
CA PHE A 34 -18.55 9.53 0.33
C PHE A 34 -19.10 9.52 -1.10
N ASN A 35 -19.88 8.50 -1.41
CA ASN A 35 -20.53 8.38 -2.71
C ASN A 35 -21.80 9.23 -2.73
N THR A 36 -21.82 10.24 -3.59
CA THR A 36 -22.93 11.20 -3.70
C THR A 36 -24.22 10.57 -4.21
N ASP A 37 -24.11 9.53 -5.04
CA ASP A 37 -25.24 8.91 -5.72
C ASP A 37 -25.96 7.93 -4.80
N THR A 38 -25.20 7.13 -4.06
CA THR A 38 -25.74 6.16 -3.11
C THR A 38 -25.97 6.75 -1.72
N GLN A 39 -25.40 7.93 -1.42
CA GLN A 39 -25.39 8.57 -0.09
C GLN A 39 -24.73 7.70 0.99
N ILE A 40 -23.80 6.81 0.60
CA ILE A 40 -23.09 5.89 1.50
C ILE A 40 -21.61 6.29 1.62
N GLU A 41 -21.06 6.12 2.82
CA GLU A 41 -19.61 6.21 3.06
C GLU A 41 -18.97 4.83 2.82
N GLU A 42 -18.14 4.74 1.79
CA GLU A 42 -17.30 3.58 1.50
C GLU A 42 -15.95 3.77 2.17
N SER A 43 -15.35 2.69 2.68
CA SER A 43 -14.03 2.76 3.30
C SER A 43 -13.15 1.60 2.90
N LYS A 44 -11.86 1.88 2.72
CA LYS A 44 -10.82 0.90 2.45
C LYS A 44 -9.72 1.07 3.48
N THR A 45 -9.39 -0.01 4.18
CA THR A 45 -8.32 -0.04 5.17
C THR A 45 -7.16 -0.85 4.62
N TYR A 46 -5.96 -0.28 4.69
CA TYR A 46 -4.73 -0.94 4.29
C TYR A 46 -4.08 -1.60 5.50
N HIS A 47 -3.59 -2.82 5.32
CA HIS A 47 -2.98 -3.62 6.38
C HIS A 47 -1.48 -3.86 6.17
N THR A 48 -0.93 -3.45 5.03
CA THR A 48 0.47 -3.67 4.70
C THR A 48 1.38 -2.68 5.43
N ASP A 49 2.44 -3.21 6.04
CA ASP A 49 3.43 -2.39 6.77
C ASP A 49 4.07 -1.35 5.87
N PHE A 50 4.25 -1.68 4.60
CA PHE A 50 4.81 -0.75 3.61
C PHE A 50 3.98 0.54 3.48
N ILE A 51 2.66 0.41 3.31
CA ILE A 51 1.74 1.56 3.25
C ILE A 51 1.80 2.35 4.56
N ARG A 52 1.87 1.65 5.69
CA ARG A 52 2.01 2.29 7.01
C ARG A 52 3.26 3.17 7.10
N TYR A 53 4.41 2.63 6.73
CA TYR A 53 5.68 3.37 6.77
C TYR A 53 5.70 4.52 5.76
N ASN A 54 5.27 4.30 4.51
CA ASN A 54 5.24 5.35 3.50
C ASN A 54 4.30 6.50 3.89
N LEU A 55 3.11 6.19 4.42
CA LEU A 55 2.18 7.22 4.89
C LEU A 55 2.76 7.98 6.07
N HIS A 56 3.35 7.31 7.05
CA HIS A 56 3.99 7.97 8.19
C HIS A 56 5.14 8.91 7.74
N PHE A 57 5.96 8.46 6.79
CA PHE A 57 7.03 9.28 6.21
C PHE A 57 6.47 10.47 5.44
N SER A 58 5.52 10.24 4.54
CA SER A 58 4.86 11.28 3.72
C SER A 58 4.13 12.31 4.58
N ASP A 59 3.51 11.89 5.68
CA ASP A 59 2.80 12.76 6.62
C ASP A 59 3.76 13.72 7.37
N SER A 60 5.02 13.29 7.54
CA SER A 60 6.06 14.08 8.23
C SER A 60 6.84 14.98 7.26
N HIS A 61 7.12 14.52 6.04
CA HIS A 61 8.03 15.19 5.10
C HIS A 61 7.31 15.88 3.94
N CYS A 62 6.16 15.35 3.51
CA CYS A 62 5.46 15.80 2.30
C CYS A 62 3.92 15.88 2.50
N PRO A 63 3.41 16.54 3.56
CA PRO A 63 1.98 16.54 3.87
C PRO A 63 1.11 17.16 2.75
N ASP A 64 1.64 18.14 2.02
CA ASP A 64 0.94 18.78 0.90
C ASP A 64 0.66 17.80 -0.25
N ARG A 65 1.54 16.80 -0.46
CA ARG A 65 1.32 15.74 -1.45
C ARG A 65 0.07 14.93 -1.10
N LEU A 66 -0.05 14.51 0.17
CA LEU A 66 -1.21 13.75 0.65
C LEU A 66 -2.49 14.59 0.54
N ARG A 67 -2.44 15.87 0.93
CA ARG A 67 -3.58 16.77 0.81
C ARG A 67 -4.04 16.91 -0.64
N ARG A 68 -3.11 17.07 -1.58
CA ARG A 68 -3.42 17.13 -3.02
C ARG A 68 -4.06 15.84 -3.53
N LEU A 69 -3.53 14.67 -3.15
CA LEU A 69 -4.08 13.37 -3.56
C LEU A 69 -5.50 13.16 -3.04
N VAL A 70 -5.76 13.53 -1.79
CA VAL A 70 -7.11 13.46 -1.18
C VAL A 70 -8.06 14.44 -1.86
N ASN A 71 -7.64 15.68 -2.09
CA ASN A 71 -8.45 16.69 -2.80
C ASN A 71 -8.81 16.27 -4.24
N GLN A 72 -7.91 15.56 -4.91
CA GLN A 72 -8.11 15.05 -6.27
C GLN A 72 -8.87 13.72 -6.33
N GLY A 73 -9.15 13.08 -5.18
CA GLY A 73 -9.75 11.75 -5.13
C GLY A 73 -8.84 10.63 -5.66
N LYS A 74 -7.53 10.87 -5.76
CA LYS A 74 -6.54 9.91 -6.29
C LYS A 74 -5.79 9.14 -5.22
N ILE A 75 -6.15 9.31 -3.95
CA ILE A 75 -5.42 8.70 -2.84
C ILE A 75 -5.50 7.16 -2.87
N VAL A 76 -6.64 6.58 -3.22
CA VAL A 76 -6.79 5.11 -3.35
C VAL A 76 -5.93 4.59 -4.48
N GLU A 77 -6.03 5.20 -5.66
CA GLU A 77 -5.22 4.83 -6.83
C GLU A 77 -3.72 4.89 -6.51
N TYR A 78 -3.28 5.94 -5.83
CA TYR A 78 -1.89 6.10 -5.41
C TYR A 78 -1.42 4.99 -4.46
N LEU A 79 -2.21 4.66 -3.44
CA LEU A 79 -1.84 3.62 -2.48
C LEU A 79 -1.87 2.22 -3.13
N ASP A 80 -2.85 1.96 -3.99
CA ASP A 80 -2.98 0.69 -4.71
C ASP A 80 -1.84 0.48 -5.71
N ASP A 81 -1.50 1.51 -6.50
CA ASP A 81 -0.36 1.48 -7.41
C ASP A 81 0.95 1.25 -6.67
N MET A 82 1.12 1.87 -5.50
CA MET A 82 2.31 1.69 -4.69
C MET A 82 2.41 0.26 -4.12
N GLU A 83 1.33 -0.28 -3.56
CA GLU A 83 1.26 -1.66 -3.06
C GLU A 83 1.55 -2.67 -4.18
N GLN A 84 0.97 -2.44 -5.37
CA GLN A 84 1.24 -3.27 -6.55
C GLN A 84 2.70 -3.20 -6.97
N LYS A 85 3.29 -2.01 -7.06
CA LYS A 85 4.70 -1.83 -7.45
C LYS A 85 5.68 -2.51 -6.49
N VAL A 86 5.40 -2.46 -5.19
CA VAL A 86 6.19 -3.18 -4.18
C VAL A 86 6.08 -4.69 -4.38
N SER A 87 4.86 -5.21 -4.53
CA SER A 87 4.61 -6.64 -4.75
C SER A 87 5.29 -7.15 -6.02
N ASP A 88 5.19 -6.38 -7.11
CA ASP A 88 5.85 -6.64 -8.37
C ASP A 88 7.38 -6.67 -8.24
N ALA A 89 7.95 -5.68 -7.54
CA ALA A 89 9.39 -5.60 -7.33
C ALA A 89 9.90 -6.81 -6.52
N ILE A 90 9.17 -7.20 -5.45
CA ILE A 90 9.51 -8.37 -4.63
C ILE A 90 9.49 -9.61 -5.51
N SER A 91 8.41 -9.80 -6.26
CA SER A 91 8.23 -10.96 -7.14
C SER A 91 9.35 -11.06 -8.18
N ARG A 92 9.70 -9.94 -8.84
CA ARG A 92 10.79 -9.91 -9.83
C ARG A 92 12.14 -10.27 -9.19
N GLN A 93 12.41 -9.76 -7.99
CA GLN A 93 13.66 -10.03 -7.28
C GLN A 93 13.76 -11.51 -6.86
N VAL A 94 12.67 -12.08 -6.33
CA VAL A 94 12.59 -13.50 -5.96
C VAL A 94 12.78 -14.39 -7.19
N GLU A 95 12.12 -14.10 -8.30
CA GLU A 95 12.25 -14.89 -9.54
C GLU A 95 13.66 -14.79 -10.16
N LEU A 96 14.36 -13.67 -9.96
CA LEU A 96 15.77 -13.56 -10.33
C LEU A 96 16.62 -14.51 -9.48
N TRP A 97 16.47 -14.49 -8.15
CA TRP A 97 17.25 -15.35 -7.25
C TRP A 97 16.97 -16.82 -7.46
N LYS A 98 15.71 -17.22 -7.69
CA LYS A 98 15.38 -18.59 -8.07
C LYS A 98 16.19 -19.07 -9.28
N LYS A 99 16.44 -18.22 -10.27
CA LYS A 99 17.20 -18.58 -11.48
C LYS A 99 18.72 -18.61 -11.26
N THR A 100 19.24 -17.74 -10.40
CA THR A 100 20.68 -17.55 -10.24
C THR A 100 21.28 -18.28 -9.05
N ASP A 101 20.48 -18.62 -8.03
CA ASP A 101 20.96 -19.23 -6.80
C ASP A 101 21.25 -20.74 -6.97
N ASN A 102 22.48 -21.12 -6.66
CA ASN A 102 22.97 -22.48 -6.86
C ASN A 102 22.33 -23.50 -5.88
N TYR A 103 22.05 -23.08 -4.64
CA TYR A 103 21.39 -23.94 -3.66
C TYR A 103 19.95 -24.24 -4.08
N TYR A 104 19.24 -23.22 -4.55
CA TYR A 104 17.89 -23.36 -5.07
C TYR A 104 17.82 -24.30 -6.28
N GLN A 105 18.72 -24.13 -7.26
CA GLN A 105 18.79 -25.01 -8.42
C GLN A 105 19.11 -26.46 -8.03
N THR A 106 20.00 -26.66 -7.06
CA THR A 106 20.32 -27.99 -6.53
C THR A 106 19.13 -28.63 -5.82
N ALA A 107 18.43 -27.89 -4.97
CA ALA A 107 17.21 -28.35 -4.30
C ALA A 107 16.10 -28.70 -5.29
N LEU A 108 15.96 -27.90 -6.36
CA LEU A 108 15.01 -28.14 -7.45
C LEU A 108 15.31 -29.45 -8.19
N LEU A 109 16.59 -29.70 -8.53
CA LEU A 109 17.03 -30.95 -9.16
C LEU A 109 16.86 -32.17 -8.25
N ALA A 110 17.08 -32.01 -6.94
CA ALA A 110 16.88 -33.06 -5.94
C ALA A 110 15.39 -33.33 -5.64
N GLY A 111 14.49 -32.42 -6.02
CA GLY A 111 13.06 -32.50 -5.71
C GLY A 111 12.76 -32.30 -4.22
N ASP A 112 13.66 -31.66 -3.46
CA ASP A 112 13.48 -31.41 -2.03
C ASP A 112 12.52 -30.24 -1.81
N LYS A 113 11.23 -30.56 -1.73
CA LYS A 113 10.17 -29.57 -1.55
C LYS A 113 10.31 -28.74 -0.28
N LYS A 114 10.88 -29.32 0.79
CA LYS A 114 11.04 -28.62 2.06
C LYS A 114 12.12 -27.55 1.92
N GLU A 115 13.24 -27.91 1.31
CA GLU A 115 14.35 -26.99 1.06
C GLU A 115 13.94 -25.87 0.09
N ILE A 116 13.24 -26.22 -1.01
CA ILE A 116 12.72 -25.25 -1.98
C ILE A 116 11.83 -24.23 -1.27
N THR A 117 10.83 -24.69 -0.50
CA THR A 117 9.90 -23.80 0.21
C THR A 117 10.63 -22.91 1.22
N GLY A 118 11.64 -23.47 1.93
CA GLY A 118 12.47 -22.71 2.85
C GLY A 118 13.23 -21.58 2.17
N LEU A 119 13.86 -21.88 1.03
CA LEU A 119 14.60 -20.89 0.23
C LEU A 119 13.68 -19.83 -0.36
N GLU A 120 12.50 -20.19 -0.88
CA GLU A 120 11.52 -19.22 -1.39
C GLU A 120 11.08 -18.24 -0.31
N ASN A 121 10.79 -18.71 0.91
CA ASN A 121 10.46 -17.86 2.04
C ASN A 121 11.62 -16.93 2.43
N CYS A 122 12.86 -17.42 2.41
CA CYS A 122 14.04 -16.61 2.65
C CYS A 122 14.21 -15.52 1.58
N PHE A 123 14.07 -15.87 0.30
CA PHE A 123 14.11 -14.91 -0.80
C PHE A 123 13.02 -13.85 -0.67
N GLU A 124 11.80 -14.22 -0.32
CA GLU A 124 10.72 -13.26 -0.16
C GLU A 124 11.02 -12.25 0.97
N ASN A 125 11.50 -12.71 2.12
CA ASN A 125 11.86 -11.83 3.23
C ASN A 125 13.05 -10.92 2.90
N MET A 126 14.11 -11.45 2.27
CA MET A 126 15.25 -10.64 1.84
C MET A 126 14.84 -9.60 0.79
N ALA A 127 14.01 -9.97 -0.18
CA ALA A 127 13.51 -9.04 -1.20
C ALA A 127 12.65 -7.94 -0.56
N ARG A 128 11.82 -8.31 0.41
CA ARG A 128 11.01 -7.37 1.20
C ARG A 128 11.91 -6.35 1.89
N GLU A 129 12.93 -6.77 2.64
CA GLU A 129 13.85 -5.86 3.33
C GLU A 129 14.52 -4.86 2.37
N ILE A 130 15.09 -5.36 1.27
CA ILE A 130 15.78 -4.52 0.27
C ILE A 130 14.82 -3.51 -0.35
N ILE A 131 13.60 -3.91 -0.70
CA ILE A 131 12.64 -3.04 -1.38
C ILE A 131 12.05 -2.00 -0.43
N PHE A 132 11.80 -2.38 0.82
CA PHE A 132 11.31 -1.46 1.84
C PHE A 132 12.29 -0.28 2.03
N GLU A 133 13.59 -0.53 2.12
CA GLU A 133 14.59 0.53 2.27
C GLU A 133 14.55 1.55 1.11
N ASN A 134 14.29 1.09 -0.11
CA ASN A 134 14.30 1.93 -1.30
C ASN A 134 12.98 2.68 -1.53
N MET A 135 11.84 2.12 -1.10
CA MET A 135 10.51 2.65 -1.43
C MET A 135 9.86 3.53 -0.34
N ILE A 136 10.43 3.56 0.88
CA ILE A 136 9.95 4.48 1.93
C ILE A 136 10.18 5.96 1.54
N TYR A 137 11.22 6.25 0.76
CA TYR A 137 11.69 7.61 0.47
C TYR A 137 11.20 8.19 -0.88
N ILE A 138 10.25 7.54 -1.56
CA ILE A 138 9.67 8.00 -2.83
C ILE A 138 8.42 8.86 -2.59
#